data_AF-A0A329T4M0-F1
#
_entry.id   AF-A0A329T4M0-F1
#
_cell.length_a   1.000
_cell.length_b   1.000
_cell.length_c   1.000
_cell.angle_alpha   90.00
_cell.angle_beta   90.00
_cell.angle_gamma   90.00
#
_symmetry.space_group_name_H-M   'P 1'
#
loop_
_entity.id
_entity.type
_entity.pdbx_description
1 polymer ?
#
loop_
_entity_poly.entity_id
_entity_poly.type
_entity_poly.pdbx_seq_one_letter_code
_entity_poly.pdbx_strand_id
1 'polypeptide(L)'
;MGGFGSGRREYATTPTVEACYQLDADHLTNGVDHPGNAYATKRWDPPRHATVDLTVHFVGIDDADRVTHVRLEYTVDPPAQDRFEEEHPVPVEYTEPNFGGVRPWFRCPGIIDGETCHDRVRKLYLPPGGRYWLCRECYDLGYRSSRTSGNELERAEQRYRKAFAKADAENRRPHPNNAPYLPDRPKGMHQDTFADLVEEVREADREWGRRMNERVRDFLADTETGAEHAAGAFGYTDR
;
A
#
# COMPACT_ATOMS: atom_id res chain seq x y z
N MET A 1 18.32 22.05 1.21
CA MET A 1 18.71 21.53 2.53
C MET A 1 17.49 20.85 3.14
N GLY A 2 17.25 19.58 2.79
CA GLY A 2 16.10 18.80 3.27
C GLY A 2 16.47 18.08 4.57
N GLY A 3 15.62 18.19 5.60
CA GLY A 3 15.87 17.64 6.93
C GLY A 3 15.66 16.13 7.03
N PHE A 4 16.25 15.53 8.07
CA PHE A 4 16.02 14.13 8.45
C PHE A 4 14.51 13.87 8.62
N GLY A 5 13.95 13.05 7.74
CA GLY A 5 12.51 12.82 7.58
C GLY A 5 12.03 12.82 6.13
N SER A 6 12.84 13.30 5.18
CA SER A 6 12.51 13.32 3.74
C SER A 6 13.06 12.13 2.93
N GLY A 7 13.47 11.05 3.58
CA GLY A 7 14.08 9.88 2.94
C GLY A 7 13.05 8.92 2.30
N ARG A 8 13.35 8.46 1.08
CA ARG A 8 12.61 7.47 0.28
C ARG A 8 12.21 6.23 1.08
N ARG A 9 10.94 5.84 0.95
CA ARG A 9 10.33 4.63 1.51
C ARG A 9 10.53 3.43 0.57
N GLU A 10 11.74 2.93 0.44
CA GLU A 10 12.03 1.77 -0.43
C GLU A 10 12.29 0.51 0.41
N TYR A 11 11.23 -0.14 0.89
CA TYR A 11 11.32 -1.52 1.43
C TYR A 11 10.18 -2.43 0.96
N ALA A 12 9.56 -2.13 -0.17
CA ALA A 12 8.91 -3.19 -0.92
C ALA A 12 8.94 -2.86 -2.40
N THR A 13 9.46 -3.81 -3.16
CA THR A 13 9.57 -3.82 -4.62
C THR A 13 8.20 -3.94 -5.28
N THR A 14 7.20 -4.41 -4.54
CA THR A 14 5.82 -4.60 -5.00
C THR A 14 4.98 -3.32 -4.81
N PRO A 15 4.12 -2.94 -5.78
CA PRO A 15 3.23 -1.78 -5.66
C PRO A 15 2.25 -1.90 -4.48
N THR A 16 1.78 -0.75 -3.98
CA THR A 16 0.74 -0.72 -2.91
C THR A 16 -0.66 -0.83 -3.51
N VAL A 17 -1.61 -1.34 -2.74
CA VAL A 17 -3.05 -1.36 -3.10
C VAL A 17 -3.55 0.01 -3.59
N GLU A 18 -3.13 1.10 -2.94
CA GLU A 18 -3.54 2.47 -3.27
C GLU A 18 -2.88 3.02 -4.54
N ALA A 19 -1.86 2.35 -5.07
CA ALA A 19 -1.18 2.70 -6.32
C ALA A 19 -1.73 1.92 -7.52
N CYS A 20 -2.64 0.96 -7.29
CA CYS A 20 -3.22 0.11 -8.33
C CYS A 20 -4.55 0.69 -8.85
N TYR A 21 -4.89 0.39 -10.10
CA TYR A 21 -6.26 0.51 -10.58
C TYR A 21 -7.13 -0.56 -9.91
N GLN A 22 -8.39 -0.23 -9.59
CA GLN A 22 -9.27 -1.08 -8.78
C GLN A 22 -10.62 -1.30 -9.45
N LEU A 23 -10.97 -2.57 -9.67
CA LEU A 23 -12.30 -3.00 -10.06
C LEU A 23 -13.01 -3.59 -8.83
N ASP A 24 -14.17 -3.05 -8.45
CA ASP A 24 -14.96 -3.49 -7.29
C ASP A 24 -16.23 -4.19 -7.79
N ALA A 25 -16.49 -5.40 -7.31
CA ALA A 25 -17.64 -6.20 -7.68
C ALA A 25 -18.97 -5.51 -7.35
N ASP A 26 -19.02 -4.70 -6.28
CA ASP A 26 -20.23 -3.98 -5.88
C ASP A 26 -20.67 -2.93 -6.94
N HIS A 27 -19.77 -2.52 -7.85
CA HIS A 27 -20.13 -1.63 -8.96
C HIS A 27 -20.72 -2.37 -10.18
N LEU A 28 -20.74 -3.70 -10.14
CA LEU A 28 -21.24 -4.54 -11.24
C LEU A 28 -22.65 -5.09 -10.97
N THR A 29 -23.22 -4.86 -9.78
CA THR A 29 -24.50 -5.45 -9.35
C THR A 29 -25.64 -5.26 -10.37
N ASN A 30 -25.77 -4.07 -10.98
CA ASN A 30 -26.82 -3.84 -11.98
C ASN A 30 -26.65 -4.65 -13.27
N GLY A 31 -25.40 -4.91 -13.71
CA GLY A 31 -25.13 -5.71 -14.89
C GLY A 31 -25.13 -7.22 -14.62
N VAL A 32 -25.04 -7.60 -13.34
CA VAL A 32 -25.19 -8.96 -12.85
C VAL A 32 -26.65 -9.37 -12.76
N ASP A 33 -27.53 -8.49 -12.28
CA ASP A 33 -28.96 -8.76 -12.08
C ASP A 33 -29.79 -8.66 -13.37
N HIS A 34 -29.31 -7.91 -14.36
CA HIS A 34 -29.99 -7.70 -15.63
C HIS A 34 -29.00 -7.78 -16.82
N PRO A 35 -28.41 -8.96 -17.08
CA PRO A 35 -27.25 -9.07 -17.97
C PRO A 35 -27.52 -8.69 -19.42
N GLY A 36 -28.66 -9.09 -20.01
CA GLY A 36 -29.06 -8.70 -21.37
C GLY A 36 -27.88 -8.64 -22.37
N ASN A 37 -27.73 -7.51 -23.06
CA ASN A 37 -26.50 -7.14 -23.80
C ASN A 37 -25.71 -6.04 -23.05
N ALA A 38 -25.86 -5.98 -21.72
CA ALA A 38 -25.21 -4.96 -20.92
C ALA A 38 -23.69 -5.17 -20.92
N TYR A 39 -22.97 -4.06 -20.82
CA TYR A 39 -21.55 -4.03 -20.54
C TYR A 39 -21.28 -2.83 -19.65
N ALA A 40 -20.21 -2.88 -18.87
CA ALA A 40 -19.75 -1.74 -18.09
C ALA A 40 -18.42 -1.23 -18.63
N THR A 41 -18.22 0.08 -18.63
CA THR A 41 -16.94 0.68 -18.99
C THR A 41 -16.37 1.46 -17.83
N LYS A 42 -15.04 1.49 -17.73
CA LYS A 42 -14.32 2.27 -16.74
C LYS A 42 -13.01 2.77 -17.32
N ARG A 43 -12.79 4.07 -17.23
CA ARG A 43 -11.55 4.72 -17.66
C ARG A 43 -10.80 5.28 -16.45
N TRP A 44 -9.49 5.09 -16.45
CA TRP A 44 -8.56 5.79 -15.57
C TRP A 44 -7.55 6.56 -16.42
N ASP A 45 -7.36 7.83 -16.09
CA ASP A 45 -6.40 8.72 -16.76
C ASP A 45 -5.68 9.59 -15.71
N PRO A 46 -4.78 8.99 -14.90
CA PRO A 46 -4.07 9.73 -13.87
C PRO A 46 -2.84 10.43 -14.49
N PRO A 47 -2.53 11.67 -14.05
CA PRO A 47 -1.35 12.36 -14.55
C PRO A 47 -0.07 11.56 -14.23
N ARG A 48 0.79 11.38 -15.23
CA ARG A 48 2.08 10.66 -15.13
C ARG A 48 1.97 9.16 -14.84
N HIS A 49 0.79 8.56 -14.98
CA HIS A 49 0.56 7.12 -14.89
C HIS A 49 -0.09 6.61 -16.18
N ALA A 50 -0.22 5.29 -16.33
CA ALA A 50 -0.83 4.72 -17.52
C ALA A 50 -2.32 5.11 -17.63
N THR A 51 -2.78 5.37 -18.85
CA THR A 51 -4.22 5.40 -19.11
C THR A 51 -4.72 3.96 -19.20
N VAL A 52 -5.86 3.67 -18.61
CA VAL A 52 -6.50 2.36 -18.68
C VAL A 52 -7.94 2.53 -19.11
N ASP A 53 -8.30 1.93 -20.24
CA ASP A 53 -9.68 1.84 -20.72
C ASP A 53 -10.13 0.38 -20.55
N LEU A 54 -11.12 0.14 -19.69
CA LEU A 54 -11.66 -1.19 -19.40
C LEU A 54 -13.10 -1.30 -19.86
N THR A 55 -13.41 -2.39 -20.54
CA THR A 55 -14.77 -2.87 -20.83
C THR A 55 -14.99 -4.20 -20.13
N VAL A 56 -16.11 -4.32 -19.42
CA VAL A 56 -16.55 -5.52 -18.69
C VAL A 56 -17.75 -6.08 -19.41
N HIS A 57 -17.60 -7.27 -19.96
CA HIS A 57 -18.67 -8.03 -20.60
C HIS A 57 -19.22 -9.06 -19.62
N PHE A 58 -20.54 -9.14 -19.50
CA PHE A 58 -21.23 -10.11 -18.67
C PHE A 58 -21.49 -11.39 -19.48
N VAL A 59 -20.96 -12.53 -19.02
CA VAL A 59 -20.90 -13.77 -19.83
C VAL A 59 -21.42 -14.98 -19.06
N GLY A 60 -22.24 -15.79 -19.77
CA GLY A 60 -22.86 -16.99 -19.24
C GLY A 60 -24.00 -16.66 -18.27
N ILE A 61 -24.95 -17.57 -18.16
CA ILE A 61 -26.11 -17.43 -17.27
C ILE A 61 -26.29 -18.74 -16.52
N ASP A 62 -26.48 -18.68 -15.20
CA ASP A 62 -26.81 -19.84 -14.35
C ASP A 62 -28.33 -20.07 -14.24
N ASP A 63 -28.74 -21.10 -13.51
CA ASP A 63 -30.16 -21.46 -13.33
C ASP A 63 -30.98 -20.38 -12.59
N ALA A 64 -30.33 -19.37 -12.01
CA ALA A 64 -30.94 -18.25 -11.31
C ALA A 64 -30.90 -16.94 -12.12
N ASP A 65 -30.64 -17.03 -13.43
CA ASP A 65 -30.47 -15.91 -14.36
C ASP A 65 -29.30 -14.97 -14.02
N ARG A 66 -28.28 -15.47 -13.30
CA ARG A 66 -27.11 -14.68 -12.88
C ARG A 66 -25.91 -14.97 -13.76
N VAL A 67 -25.03 -13.99 -13.91
CA VAL A 67 -23.84 -14.15 -14.75
C VAL A 67 -22.85 -15.12 -14.13
N THR A 68 -22.22 -15.99 -14.91
CA THR A 68 -21.24 -16.94 -14.35
C THR A 68 -19.83 -16.36 -14.33
N HIS A 69 -19.50 -15.54 -15.32
CA HIS A 69 -18.17 -14.94 -15.46
C HIS A 69 -18.29 -13.53 -16.06
N VAL A 70 -17.30 -12.68 -15.80
CA VAL A 70 -17.09 -11.44 -16.56
C VAL A 70 -15.86 -11.60 -17.45
N ARG A 71 -15.92 -11.13 -18.70
CA ARG A 71 -14.74 -10.98 -19.56
C ARG A 71 -14.26 -9.54 -19.45
N LEU A 72 -13.04 -9.37 -18.95
CA LEU A 72 -12.38 -8.07 -18.85
C LEU A 72 -11.58 -7.85 -20.12
N GLU A 73 -11.91 -6.82 -20.88
CA GLU A 73 -11.21 -6.41 -22.10
C GLU A 73 -10.68 -4.99 -21.88
N TYR A 74 -9.37 -4.78 -21.98
CA TYR A 74 -8.79 -3.50 -21.63
C TYR A 74 -7.54 -3.15 -22.42
N THR A 75 -7.36 -1.84 -22.55
CA THR A 75 -6.18 -1.21 -23.13
C THR A 75 -5.42 -0.48 -22.05
N VAL A 76 -4.09 -0.63 -22.04
CA VAL A 76 -3.20 0.11 -21.15
C VAL A 76 -2.22 0.92 -22.01
N ASP A 77 -2.18 2.22 -21.76
CA ASP A 77 -1.32 3.19 -22.45
C ASP A 77 -0.34 3.85 -21.45
N PRO A 78 0.83 3.23 -21.22
CA PRO A 78 1.86 3.73 -20.32
C PRO A 78 2.72 4.85 -20.97
N PRO A 79 3.13 5.90 -20.23
CA PRO A 79 3.85 7.05 -20.82
C PRO A 79 5.22 6.78 -21.47
N ALA A 80 5.83 5.61 -21.18
CA ALA A 80 7.21 5.29 -21.57
C ALA A 80 7.37 3.85 -22.08
N GLN A 81 6.27 3.16 -22.38
CA GLN A 81 6.28 1.82 -22.96
C GLN A 81 5.22 1.75 -24.05
N ASP A 82 5.22 0.68 -24.84
CA ASP A 82 4.20 0.49 -25.86
C ASP A 82 2.83 0.23 -25.23
N ARG A 83 1.80 0.82 -25.84
CA ARG A 83 0.40 0.47 -25.55
C ARG A 83 0.19 -1.01 -25.79
N PHE A 84 -0.55 -1.65 -24.90
CA PHE A 84 -0.97 -3.04 -25.05
C PHE A 84 -2.46 -3.23 -24.78
N GLU A 85 -2.98 -4.34 -25.30
CA GLU A 85 -4.36 -4.77 -25.16
C GLU A 85 -4.36 -6.19 -24.60
N GLU A 86 -5.26 -6.45 -23.67
CA GLU A 86 -5.40 -7.75 -23.03
C GLU A 86 -6.87 -8.06 -22.77
N GLU A 87 -7.17 -9.35 -22.73
CA GLU A 87 -8.46 -9.82 -22.25
C GLU A 87 -8.33 -11.11 -21.43
N HIS A 88 -9.16 -11.25 -20.41
CA HIS A 88 -9.27 -12.52 -19.69
C HIS A 88 -10.63 -12.67 -18.97
N PRO A 89 -11.09 -13.92 -18.76
CA PRO A 89 -12.26 -14.19 -17.96
C PRO A 89 -11.95 -14.08 -16.45
N VAL A 90 -12.99 -13.75 -15.68
CA VAL A 90 -13.00 -13.77 -14.22
C VAL A 90 -14.32 -14.40 -13.76
N PRO A 91 -14.32 -15.55 -13.07
CA PRO A 91 -15.54 -16.12 -12.54
C PRO A 91 -16.18 -15.24 -11.47
N VAL A 92 -17.51 -15.30 -11.41
CA VAL A 92 -18.33 -14.57 -10.44
C VAL A 92 -19.05 -15.56 -9.53
N GLU A 93 -19.08 -15.26 -8.24
CA GLU A 93 -19.84 -15.98 -7.22
C GLU A 93 -20.81 -15.03 -6.52
N TYR A 94 -21.91 -15.57 -6.00
CA TYR A 94 -22.94 -14.80 -5.30
C TYR A 94 -23.07 -15.23 -3.84
N THR A 95 -23.31 -14.25 -2.98
CA THR A 95 -23.82 -14.50 -1.63
C THR A 95 -25.11 -13.73 -1.42
N GLU A 96 -26.09 -14.35 -0.77
CA GLU A 96 -27.39 -13.75 -0.45
C GLU A 96 -27.31 -13.09 0.94
N PRO A 97 -27.41 -11.76 1.05
CA PRO A 97 -27.39 -11.07 2.35
C PRO A 97 -28.72 -11.25 3.10
N ASN A 98 -28.66 -11.17 4.44
CA ASN A 98 -29.84 -11.31 5.32
C ASN A 98 -30.96 -10.28 5.07
N PHE A 99 -30.67 -9.16 4.38
CA PHE A 99 -31.61 -8.08 4.10
C PHE A 99 -32.08 -8.04 2.64
N GLY A 100 -31.90 -9.14 1.89
CA GLY A 100 -32.26 -9.25 0.48
C GLY A 100 -31.19 -8.75 -0.50
N GLY A 101 -31.41 -9.04 -1.78
CA GLY A 101 -30.47 -8.76 -2.87
C GLY A 101 -29.44 -9.87 -3.09
N VAL A 102 -28.57 -9.69 -4.08
CA VAL A 102 -27.42 -10.55 -4.33
C VAL A 102 -26.15 -9.73 -4.25
N ARG A 103 -25.11 -10.31 -3.65
CA ARG A 103 -23.79 -9.70 -3.62
C ARG A 103 -22.84 -10.47 -4.53
N PRO A 104 -22.40 -9.88 -5.66
CA PRO A 104 -21.39 -10.48 -6.51
C PRO A 104 -20.00 -10.43 -5.84
N TRP A 105 -19.22 -11.47 -6.09
CA TRP A 105 -17.81 -11.61 -5.73
C TRP A 105 -17.04 -12.12 -6.94
N PHE A 106 -15.80 -11.68 -7.11
CA PHE A 106 -14.91 -12.30 -8.08
C PHE A 106 -14.26 -13.55 -7.49
N ARG A 107 -13.97 -14.51 -8.35
CA ARG A 107 -12.98 -15.57 -8.08
C ARG A 107 -11.71 -15.21 -8.83
N CYS A 108 -10.60 -15.02 -8.11
CA CYS A 108 -9.34 -14.61 -8.72
C CYS A 108 -8.85 -15.65 -9.74
N PRO A 109 -8.53 -15.27 -11.00
CA PRO A 109 -8.01 -16.20 -12.00
C PRO A 109 -6.47 -16.36 -11.95
N GLY A 110 -5.80 -15.70 -10.98
CA GLY A 110 -4.34 -15.71 -10.89
C GLY A 110 -3.79 -17.09 -10.51
N ILE A 111 -2.50 -17.28 -10.75
CA ILE A 111 -1.78 -18.51 -10.41
C ILE A 111 -0.73 -18.17 -9.35
N ILE A 112 -0.73 -18.91 -8.25
CA ILE A 112 0.26 -18.83 -7.17
C ILE A 112 0.84 -20.22 -7.01
N ASP A 113 2.17 -20.36 -7.06
CA ASP A 113 2.88 -21.63 -6.89
C ASP A 113 2.41 -22.78 -7.82
N GLY A 114 1.93 -22.42 -9.01
CA GLY A 114 1.43 -23.38 -10.01
C GLY A 114 -0.03 -23.79 -9.83
N GLU A 115 -0.71 -23.28 -8.80
CA GLU A 115 -2.12 -23.53 -8.53
C GLU A 115 -2.96 -22.27 -8.81
N THR A 116 -4.20 -22.46 -9.25
CA THR A 116 -5.09 -21.31 -9.48
C THR A 116 -5.61 -20.79 -8.14
N CYS A 117 -5.42 -19.50 -7.88
CA CYS A 117 -5.76 -18.83 -6.63
C CYS A 117 -7.24 -19.03 -6.27
N HIS A 118 -8.17 -18.75 -7.19
CA HIS A 118 -9.62 -18.90 -6.99
C HIS A 118 -10.20 -18.27 -5.72
N ASP A 119 -9.46 -17.38 -5.05
CA ASP A 119 -9.93 -16.70 -3.86
C ASP A 119 -11.15 -15.85 -4.19
N ARG A 120 -12.14 -15.91 -3.29
CA ARG A 120 -13.30 -15.05 -3.35
C ARG A 120 -12.92 -13.65 -2.89
N VAL A 121 -12.87 -12.70 -3.83
CA VAL A 121 -12.44 -11.33 -3.58
C VAL A 121 -13.47 -10.33 -4.07
N ARG A 122 -13.61 -9.25 -3.31
CA ARG A 122 -14.47 -8.14 -3.71
C ARG A 122 -13.83 -7.27 -4.79
N LYS A 123 -12.49 -7.18 -4.79
CA LYS A 123 -11.73 -6.30 -5.67
C LYS A 123 -10.65 -7.04 -6.43
N LEU A 124 -10.50 -6.66 -7.69
CA LEU A 124 -9.34 -6.96 -8.50
C LEU A 124 -8.49 -5.71 -8.70
N TYR A 125 -7.20 -5.93 -8.88
CA TYR A 125 -6.19 -4.90 -8.98
C TYR A 125 -5.40 -5.08 -10.27
N LEU A 126 -5.12 -3.95 -10.91
CA LEU A 126 -4.10 -3.85 -11.95
C LEU A 126 -3.01 -2.89 -11.45
N PRO A 127 -1.85 -3.40 -11.00
CA PRO A 127 -0.75 -2.55 -10.57
C PRO A 127 -0.07 -1.84 -11.76
N PRO A 128 0.68 -0.76 -11.54
CA PRO A 128 1.57 -0.21 -12.55
C PRO A 128 2.55 -1.29 -13.05
N GLY A 129 2.61 -1.51 -14.37
CA GLY A 129 3.40 -2.59 -14.97
C GLY A 129 2.77 -3.98 -14.84
N GLY A 130 1.58 -4.10 -14.24
CA GLY A 130 0.80 -5.33 -14.22
C GLY A 130 0.16 -5.62 -15.57
N ARG A 131 -0.05 -6.91 -15.85
CA ARG A 131 -0.65 -7.38 -17.11
C ARG A 131 -2.10 -7.82 -16.97
N TYR A 132 -2.52 -8.35 -15.82
CA TYR A 132 -3.84 -8.95 -15.60
C TYR A 132 -4.56 -8.33 -14.40
N TRP A 133 -5.88 -8.45 -14.32
CA TRP A 133 -6.66 -8.04 -13.15
C TRP A 133 -6.75 -9.18 -12.15
N LEU A 134 -5.94 -9.13 -11.09
CA LEU A 134 -5.83 -10.21 -10.10
C LEU A 134 -6.08 -9.72 -8.68
N CYS A 135 -6.19 -10.64 -7.72
CA CYS A 135 -6.37 -10.30 -6.32
C CYS A 135 -5.10 -9.69 -5.71
N ARG A 136 -5.27 -9.18 -4.48
CA ARG A 136 -4.18 -8.64 -3.65
C ARG A 136 -3.06 -9.66 -3.44
N GLU A 137 -3.40 -10.91 -3.14
CA GLU A 137 -2.43 -11.94 -2.77
C GLU A 137 -1.61 -12.40 -3.99
N CYS A 138 -2.24 -12.57 -5.17
CA CYS A 138 -1.53 -12.90 -6.41
C CYS A 138 -0.48 -11.86 -6.82
N TYR A 139 -0.70 -10.60 -6.44
CA TYR A 139 0.23 -9.52 -6.69
C TYR A 139 1.06 -9.14 -5.46
N ASP A 140 0.95 -9.87 -4.33
CA ASP A 140 1.62 -9.54 -3.07
C ASP A 140 1.49 -8.05 -2.66
N LEU A 141 0.29 -7.46 -2.84
CA LEU A 141 0.11 -6.02 -2.64
C LEU A 141 0.01 -5.69 -1.15
N GLY A 142 0.97 -4.91 -0.64
CA GLY A 142 0.87 -4.29 0.68
C GLY A 142 -0.06 -3.08 0.69
N TYR A 143 -0.71 -2.79 1.84
CA TYR A 143 -1.31 -1.48 2.06
C TYR A 143 -0.22 -0.45 2.35
N ARG A 144 -0.43 0.81 1.96
CA ARG A 144 0.49 1.89 2.33
C ARG A 144 0.59 2.05 3.84
N SER A 145 -0.52 1.86 4.55
CA SER A 145 -0.58 1.88 6.02
C SER A 145 0.21 0.73 6.63
N SER A 146 0.19 -0.49 6.06
CA SER A 146 0.96 -1.61 6.60
C SER A 146 2.47 -1.40 6.43
N ARG A 147 2.92 -0.83 5.30
CA ARG A 147 4.32 -0.44 5.05
C ARG A 147 4.82 0.71 5.91
N THR A 148 3.92 1.59 6.34
CA THR A 148 4.21 2.67 7.29
C THR A 148 4.26 2.10 8.73
N SER A 149 3.34 1.19 9.07
CA SER A 149 3.22 0.60 10.42
C SER A 149 4.28 -0.45 10.81
N GLY A 150 5.11 -0.91 9.86
CA GLY A 150 6.19 -1.87 10.09
C GLY A 150 7.53 -1.25 10.49
N ASN A 151 7.64 0.08 10.45
CA ASN A 151 8.90 0.76 10.76
C ASN A 151 9.07 0.86 12.29
N GLU A 152 9.96 0.04 12.87
CA GLU A 152 10.30 0.10 14.29
C GLU A 152 10.72 1.50 14.72
N LEU A 153 11.27 2.29 13.78
CA LEU A 153 11.57 3.71 13.95
C LEU A 153 10.32 4.56 14.19
N GLU A 154 9.30 4.43 13.35
CA GLU A 154 8.05 5.19 13.50
C GLU A 154 7.28 4.74 14.75
N ARG A 155 7.36 3.46 15.12
CA ARG A 155 6.80 2.97 16.40
C ARG A 155 7.55 3.54 17.61
N ALA A 156 8.87 3.64 17.54
CA ALA A 156 9.67 4.30 18.57
C ALA A 156 9.37 5.80 18.63
N GLU A 157 9.23 6.48 17.48
CA GLU A 157 8.84 7.89 17.41
C GLU A 157 7.43 8.12 18.01
N GLN A 158 6.47 7.25 17.71
CA GLN A 158 5.12 7.33 18.27
C GLN A 158 5.11 7.12 19.78
N ARG A 159 5.89 6.16 20.31
CA ARG A 159 6.04 5.96 21.75
C ARG A 159 6.66 7.18 22.41
N TYR A 160 7.72 7.72 21.82
CA TYR A 160 8.35 8.96 22.28
C TYR A 160 7.38 10.14 22.31
N ARG A 161 6.62 10.36 21.23
CA ARG A 161 5.58 11.42 21.18
C ARG A 161 4.51 11.26 22.25
N LYS A 162 4.03 10.03 22.48
CA LYS A 162 3.01 9.75 23.50
C LYS A 162 3.54 9.97 24.92
N ALA A 163 4.76 9.52 25.20
CA ALA A 163 5.42 9.77 26.48
C ALA A 163 5.59 11.28 26.71
N PHE A 164 6.05 12.02 25.69
CA PHE A 164 6.25 13.47 25.78
C PHE A 164 4.94 14.21 26.03
N ALA A 165 3.88 13.85 25.30
CA ALA A 165 2.54 14.42 25.47
C ALA A 165 1.96 14.23 26.88
N LYS A 166 2.31 13.12 27.54
CA LYS A 166 1.88 12.81 28.91
C LYS A 166 2.63 13.64 29.96
N ALA A 167 3.89 13.94 29.71
CA ALA A 167 4.78 14.64 30.63
C ALA A 167 4.72 16.17 30.49
N ASP A 168 4.37 16.69 29.31
CA ASP A 168 4.49 18.11 28.98
C ASP A 168 3.21 18.92 29.26
N ALA A 169 3.37 20.07 29.92
CA ALA A 169 2.30 20.96 30.35
C ALA A 169 1.40 21.46 29.20
N GLU A 170 1.97 21.62 28.01
CA GLU A 170 1.28 22.19 26.85
C GLU A 170 1.21 21.20 25.67
N ASN A 171 1.60 19.94 25.89
CA ASN A 171 1.71 18.93 24.83
C ASN A 171 2.50 19.46 23.62
N ARG A 172 3.61 20.14 23.90
CA ARG A 172 4.50 20.68 22.86
C ARG A 172 5.02 19.55 21.99
N ARG A 173 5.23 19.85 20.71
CA ARG A 173 5.87 18.90 19.80
C ARG A 173 7.39 19.00 19.96
N PRO A 174 8.09 17.87 20.19
CA PRO A 174 9.54 17.84 20.09
C PRO A 174 9.96 18.25 18.67
N HIS A 175 10.87 19.21 18.52
CA HIS A 175 11.34 19.72 17.23
C HIS A 175 12.86 19.64 17.14
N PRO A 176 13.48 19.06 16.08
CA PRO A 176 14.93 18.82 15.91
C PRO A 176 15.89 19.91 16.41
N ASN A 177 15.47 21.18 16.37
CA ASN A 177 16.27 22.34 16.76
C ASN A 177 16.19 22.73 18.26
N ASN A 178 15.35 22.06 19.07
CA ASN A 178 15.11 22.40 20.48
C ASN A 178 15.69 21.37 21.46
N ALA A 179 16.81 20.73 21.10
CA ALA A 179 17.44 19.72 21.96
C ALA A 179 18.19 20.36 23.15
N PRO A 180 18.16 19.77 24.36
CA PRO A 180 17.43 18.54 24.72
C PRO A 180 15.92 18.78 24.94
N TYR A 181 15.10 17.82 24.50
CA TYR A 181 13.64 17.87 24.63
C TYR A 181 13.21 17.48 26.05
N LEU A 182 13.17 18.44 26.96
CA LEU A 182 12.64 18.21 28.30
C LEU A 182 11.18 18.70 28.37
N PRO A 183 10.23 17.85 28.81
CA PRO A 183 8.86 18.26 29.01
C PRO A 183 8.77 19.25 30.18
N ASP A 184 7.82 20.19 30.10
CA ASP A 184 7.53 21.12 31.19
C ASP A 184 6.47 20.50 32.11
N ARG A 185 6.65 20.59 33.43
CA ARG A 185 5.72 19.96 34.37
C ARG A 185 4.33 20.62 34.34
N PRO A 186 3.23 19.86 34.15
CA PRO A 186 1.88 20.37 34.26
C PRO A 186 1.56 20.92 35.67
N LYS A 187 0.79 22.00 35.71
CA LYS A 187 0.36 22.61 36.98
C LYS A 187 -0.48 21.61 37.79
N GLY A 188 -0.10 21.39 39.05
CA GLY A 188 -0.81 20.47 39.96
C GLY A 188 -0.31 19.02 39.92
N MET A 189 0.66 18.69 39.07
CA MET A 189 1.27 17.36 39.04
C MET A 189 2.29 17.18 40.19
N HIS A 190 2.19 16.06 40.90
CA HIS A 190 3.14 15.68 41.95
C HIS A 190 4.57 15.60 41.40
N GLN A 191 5.57 16.01 42.19
CA GLN A 191 6.97 16.02 41.73
C GLN A 191 7.45 14.62 41.36
N ASP A 192 7.14 13.62 42.20
CA ASP A 192 7.53 12.24 41.95
C ASP A 192 6.90 11.67 40.67
N THR A 193 5.60 11.90 40.46
CA THR A 193 4.91 11.49 39.22
C THR A 193 5.54 12.16 38.00
N PHE A 194 5.88 13.43 38.09
CA PHE A 194 6.55 14.11 36.98
C PHE A 194 7.93 13.52 36.70
N ALA A 195 8.69 13.16 37.74
CA ALA A 195 9.99 12.52 37.58
C ALA A 195 9.87 11.17 36.86
N ASP A 196 8.87 10.34 37.22
CA ASP A 196 8.61 9.05 36.55
C ASP A 196 8.28 9.25 35.06
N LEU A 197 7.46 10.25 34.74
CA LEU A 197 7.11 10.56 33.34
C LEU A 197 8.30 11.08 32.53
N VAL A 198 9.20 11.84 33.16
CA VAL A 198 10.44 12.28 32.53
C VAL A 198 11.34 11.08 32.21
N GLU A 199 11.39 10.07 33.08
CA GLU A 199 12.11 8.82 32.78
C GLU A 199 11.47 8.03 31.64
N GLU A 200 10.13 7.89 31.60
CA GLU A 200 9.42 7.28 30.46
C GLU A 200 9.78 7.99 29.13
N VAL A 201 9.84 9.33 29.13
CA VAL A 201 10.24 10.13 27.97
C VAL A 201 11.69 9.84 27.57
N ARG A 202 12.62 9.80 28.54
CA ARG A 202 14.04 9.51 28.30
C ARG A 202 14.26 8.10 27.75
N GLU A 203 13.49 7.12 28.20
CA GLU A 203 13.55 5.75 27.68
C GLU A 203 13.07 5.68 26.23
N ALA A 204 11.93 6.30 25.94
CA ALA A 204 11.37 6.32 24.59
C ALA A 204 12.26 7.13 23.62
N ASP A 205 12.89 8.22 24.09
CA ASP A 205 13.86 9.00 23.32
C ASP A 205 15.12 8.18 23.01
N ARG A 206 15.69 7.48 24.01
CA ARG A 206 16.84 6.58 23.81
C ARG A 206 16.52 5.46 22.83
N GLU A 207 15.31 4.91 22.89
CA GLU A 207 14.86 3.91 21.92
C GLU A 207 14.74 4.50 20.51
N TRP A 208 14.06 5.62 20.35
CA TRP A 208 13.94 6.31 19.06
C TRP A 208 15.31 6.67 18.49
N GLY A 209 16.21 7.22 19.31
CA GLY A 209 17.59 7.52 18.95
C GLY A 209 18.39 6.29 18.52
N ARG A 210 18.24 5.15 19.20
CA ARG A 210 18.85 3.87 18.78
C ARG A 210 18.34 3.44 17.40
N ARG A 211 17.02 3.44 17.20
CA ARG A 211 16.43 3.06 15.90
C ARG A 211 16.83 4.03 14.78
N MET A 212 16.90 5.33 15.08
CA MET A 212 17.39 6.35 14.14
C MET A 212 18.85 6.07 13.77
N ASN A 213 19.70 5.74 14.73
CA ASN A 213 21.12 5.47 14.49
C ASN A 213 21.34 4.17 13.71
N GLU A 214 20.59 3.10 14.01
CA GLU A 214 20.55 1.87 13.21
C GLU A 214 20.19 2.20 11.76
N ARG A 215 19.11 2.96 11.57
CA ARG A 215 18.65 3.37 10.24
C ARG A 215 19.68 4.20 9.47
N VAL A 216 20.37 5.11 10.16
CA VAL A 216 21.44 5.92 9.56
C VAL A 216 22.64 5.04 9.18
N ARG A 217 23.00 4.05 10.01
CA ARG A 217 24.07 3.10 9.67
C ARG A 217 23.73 2.24 8.47
N ASP A 218 22.52 1.69 8.41
CA ASP A 218 22.06 0.89 7.27
C ASP A 218 22.08 1.73 5.97
N PHE A 219 21.59 2.97 6.06
CA PHE A 219 21.64 3.91 4.94
C PHE A 219 23.08 4.21 4.48
N LEU A 220 24.01 4.42 5.42
CA LEU A 220 25.42 4.66 5.10
C LEU A 220 26.09 3.41 4.48
N ALA A 221 25.79 2.22 5.00
CA ALA A 221 26.29 0.96 4.47
C ALA A 221 25.77 0.68 3.04
N ASP A 222 24.48 0.89 2.79
CA ASP A 222 23.89 0.76 1.44
C ASP A 222 24.52 1.76 0.45
N THR A 223 24.91 2.96 0.90
CA THR A 223 25.62 3.92 0.05
C THR A 223 27.08 3.56 -0.21
N GLU A 224 27.77 2.89 0.72
CA GLU A 224 29.13 2.36 0.52
C GLU A 224 29.11 1.16 -0.44
N THR A 225 28.19 0.22 -0.27
CA THR A 225 28.00 -0.92 -1.18
C THR A 225 27.51 -0.47 -2.57
N GLY A 226 26.68 0.58 -2.65
CA GLY A 226 26.30 1.22 -3.90
C GLY A 226 27.46 1.93 -4.61
N ALA A 227 28.42 2.49 -3.86
CA ALA A 227 29.63 3.09 -4.42
C ALA A 227 30.62 2.02 -4.94
N GLU A 228 30.74 0.87 -4.26
CA GLU A 228 31.54 -0.27 -4.72
C GLU A 228 30.95 -0.94 -5.97
N HIS A 229 29.61 -1.08 -6.05
CA HIS A 229 28.94 -1.57 -7.26
C HIS A 229 29.00 -0.57 -8.44
N ALA A 230 29.00 0.74 -8.17
CA ALA A 230 29.22 1.76 -9.20
C ALA A 230 30.68 1.78 -9.72
N ALA A 231 31.65 1.46 -8.87
CA ALA A 231 33.06 1.35 -9.26
C ALA A 231 33.37 0.11 -10.13
N GLY A 232 32.58 -0.96 -10.01
CA GLY A 232 32.70 -2.16 -10.86
C GLY A 232 32.06 -2.04 -12.25
N ALA A 233 31.19 -1.05 -12.47
CA ALA A 233 30.45 -0.87 -13.73
C ALA A 233 31.16 0.05 -14.75
N PHE A 234 32.21 0.77 -14.34
CA PHE A 234 33.05 1.56 -15.24
C PHE A 234 34.44 0.93 -15.34
N GLY A 235 34.52 -0.21 -16.04
CA GLY A 235 35.77 -0.74 -16.54
C GLY A 235 36.39 0.22 -17.54
N TYR A 236 37.34 1.03 -17.09
CA TYR A 236 38.24 1.78 -17.97
C TYR A 236 39.29 0.79 -18.49
N THR A 237 39.07 0.25 -19.69
CA THR A 237 40.14 -0.41 -20.44
C THR A 237 41.07 0.67 -20.97
N ASP A 238 42.21 0.88 -20.30
CA ASP A 238 43.35 1.52 -20.94
C ASP A 238 44.08 0.50 -21.82
N ARG A 239 44.40 0.98 -23.03
CA ARG A 239 45.16 0.31 -24.08
C ARG A 239 46.57 -0.09 -23.65
#